data_AF-A0AAW9UB60-F1
#
_entry.id   AF-A0AAW9UB60-F1
#
_cell.length_a   1.000
_cell.length_b   1.000
_cell.length_c   1.000
_cell.angle_alpha   90.00
_cell.angle_beta   90.00
_cell.angle_gamma   90.00
#
_symmetry.space_group_name_H-M   'P 1'
#
loop_
_entity.id
_entity.type
_entity.pdbx_description
1 polymer ?
#
loop_
_entity_poly.entity_id
_entity_poly.type
_entity_poly.pdbx_seq_one_letter_code
_entity_poly.pdbx_strand_id
1 'polypeptide(L)'
;MRVSECYPGLKVGYLILLEKTHLIVAGHNRTAYKCKCDCGKIVTRTALSLHPNAHCGASFHNRKYYHPDGMSKDGFRKVYTTWYKIKSRCEDPNDKDYHNYGARGITLCDEWHELNNFVKWYWEESNHEILSPKYQTVDRIDVNKGYSPTNCRLLTMVQQSNNKRTNKIVEIDGEKLTYSEAARKYNIKKDTVRWRYLHGKRGWDLVDHHDSSKVYVFIDGEEMTLKEISEAYNIPITTLYHWRKHKKDRCEFETKVHNYKEEQSIEHEQELQLS
;
A
#
# COMPACT_ATOMS: atom_id res chain seq x y z
N MET A 1 -31.85 25.64 28.45
CA MET A 1 -32.29 25.42 29.84
C MET A 1 -32.40 26.75 30.56
N ARG A 2 -33.31 26.89 31.52
CA ARG A 2 -33.38 28.08 32.37
C ARG A 2 -32.27 28.02 33.42
N VAL A 3 -31.72 29.16 33.82
CA VAL A 3 -30.64 29.22 34.83
C VAL A 3 -31.06 28.57 36.15
N SER A 4 -32.34 28.68 36.51
CA SER A 4 -32.95 28.08 37.71
C SER A 4 -32.95 26.55 37.70
N GLU A 5 -32.76 25.93 36.54
CA GLU A 5 -32.73 24.47 36.37
C GLU A 5 -31.30 23.91 36.46
N CYS A 6 -30.28 24.77 36.47
CA CYS A 6 -28.87 24.37 36.50
C CYS A 6 -28.33 24.31 37.94
N TYR A 7 -27.75 23.17 38.33
CA TYR A 7 -27.09 22.99 39.62
C TYR A 7 -25.81 22.13 39.49
N PRO A 8 -24.80 22.30 40.37
CA PRO A 8 -23.65 21.40 40.44
C PRO A 8 -24.06 19.92 40.55
N GLY A 9 -23.45 19.06 39.73
CA GLY A 9 -23.79 17.64 39.59
C GLY A 9 -24.77 17.34 38.47
N LEU A 10 -25.51 18.32 37.95
CA LEU A 10 -26.43 18.11 36.83
C LEU A 10 -25.67 17.74 35.55
N LYS A 11 -26.14 16.70 34.86
CA LYS A 11 -25.67 16.32 33.52
C LYS A 11 -26.54 16.97 32.44
N VAL A 12 -25.92 17.73 31.53
CA VAL A 12 -26.55 18.39 30.39
C VAL A 12 -25.76 18.09 29.13
N GLY A 13 -26.36 17.36 28.19
CA GLY A 13 -25.64 16.78 27.06
C GLY A 13 -24.43 15.97 27.52
N TYR A 14 -23.24 16.38 27.09
CA TYR A 14 -21.98 15.71 27.41
C TYR A 14 -21.24 16.37 28.59
N LEU A 15 -21.90 17.25 29.34
CA LEU A 15 -21.30 18.07 30.39
C LEU A 15 -21.91 17.73 31.76
N ILE A 16 -21.07 17.54 32.76
CA ILE A 16 -21.43 17.54 34.17
C ILE A 16 -21.05 18.91 34.73
N LEU A 17 -22.01 19.65 35.28
CA LEU A 17 -21.77 20.94 35.91
C LEU A 17 -21.02 20.73 37.23
N LEU A 18 -19.90 21.41 37.44
CA LEU A 18 -19.08 21.29 38.64
C LEU A 18 -19.31 22.44 39.62
N GLU A 19 -19.18 23.67 39.14
CA GLU A 19 -19.34 24.87 39.95
C GLU A 19 -19.99 26.00 39.16
N LYS A 20 -20.85 26.75 39.83
CA LYS A 20 -21.43 27.98 39.28
C LYS A 20 -20.36 29.06 39.25
N THR A 21 -20.24 29.74 38.13
CA THR A 21 -19.27 30.81 37.89
C THR A 21 -19.87 31.87 36.99
N HIS A 22 -19.04 32.79 36.50
CA HIS A 22 -19.42 33.94 35.72
C HIS A 22 -18.48 34.12 34.53
N LEU A 23 -19.03 34.49 33.38
CA LEU A 23 -18.26 34.83 32.18
C LEU A 23 -18.68 36.21 31.67
N ILE A 24 -17.71 37.03 31.30
CA ILE A 24 -17.97 38.29 30.60
C ILE A 24 -18.16 37.97 29.12
N VAL A 25 -19.36 38.24 28.59
CA VAL A 25 -19.69 38.05 27.18
C VAL A 25 -20.27 39.36 26.65
N ALA A 26 -19.59 39.96 25.66
CA ALA A 26 -19.94 41.26 25.09
C ALA A 26 -20.10 42.35 26.18
N GLY A 27 -19.17 42.41 27.14
CA GLY A 27 -19.19 43.40 28.23
C GLY A 27 -20.18 43.12 29.36
N HIS A 28 -21.03 42.08 29.25
CA HIS A 28 -22.01 41.74 30.27
C HIS A 28 -21.60 40.49 31.06
N ASN A 29 -21.79 40.54 32.38
CA ASN A 29 -21.61 39.38 33.24
C ASN A 29 -22.76 38.39 33.05
N ARG A 30 -22.44 37.17 32.61
CA ARG A 30 -23.40 36.09 32.39
C ARG A 30 -23.12 34.95 33.35
N THR A 31 -24.19 34.39 33.95
CA THR A 31 -24.09 33.15 34.72
C THR A 31 -23.55 32.03 33.83
N ALA A 32 -22.51 31.38 34.32
CA ALA A 32 -21.82 30.29 33.67
C ALA A 32 -21.57 29.15 34.64
N TYR A 33 -21.12 28.04 34.11
CA TYR A 33 -20.72 26.88 34.90
C TYR A 33 -19.40 26.37 34.38
N LYS A 34 -18.51 26.02 35.31
CA LYS A 34 -17.38 25.16 34.99
C LYS A 34 -17.92 23.75 34.90
N CYS A 35 -17.62 23.09 33.81
CA CYS A 35 -18.18 21.80 33.46
C CYS A 35 -17.06 20.82 33.19
N LYS A 36 -17.19 19.59 33.71
CA LYS A 36 -16.41 18.45 33.25
C LYS A 36 -17.17 17.79 32.12
N CYS A 37 -16.57 17.75 30.95
CA CYS A 37 -17.17 17.06 29.82
C CYS A 37 -16.77 15.57 29.82
N ASP A 38 -17.49 14.69 29.14
CA ASP A 38 -17.29 13.22 29.23
C ASP A 38 -15.84 12.69 28.94
N CYS A 39 -15.05 13.24 27.98
CA CYS A 39 -13.60 12.99 27.80
C CYS A 39 -12.68 13.77 28.76
N GLY A 40 -13.15 14.10 29.95
CA GLY A 40 -12.34 14.72 31.01
C GLY A 40 -12.00 16.20 30.88
N LYS A 41 -12.00 16.82 29.69
CA LYS A 41 -11.66 18.27 29.58
C LYS A 41 -12.64 19.13 30.38
N ILE A 42 -12.07 20.03 31.18
CA ILE A 42 -12.77 21.07 31.93
C ILE A 42 -12.96 22.30 31.04
N VAL A 43 -14.19 22.82 30.97
CA VAL A 43 -14.55 24.00 30.19
C VAL A 43 -15.51 24.87 30.97
N THR A 44 -15.55 26.17 30.65
CA THR A 44 -16.57 27.07 31.19
C THR A 44 -17.60 27.38 30.11
N ARG A 45 -18.89 27.21 30.42
CA ARG A 45 -20.00 27.43 29.48
C ARG A 45 -21.05 28.31 30.12
N THR A 46 -21.62 29.24 29.36
CA THR A 46 -22.74 30.06 29.86
C THR A 46 -23.98 29.20 30.02
N ALA A 47 -24.85 29.53 30.97
CA ALA A 47 -26.09 28.79 31.18
C ALA A 47 -26.98 28.71 29.92
N LEU A 48 -26.95 29.77 29.09
CA LEU A 48 -27.64 29.82 27.81
C LEU A 48 -27.09 28.81 26.79
N SER A 49 -25.80 28.48 26.85
CA SER A 49 -25.15 27.50 25.96
C SER A 49 -25.31 26.04 26.42
N LEU A 50 -26.00 25.80 27.54
CA LEU A 50 -26.30 24.45 28.04
C LEU A 50 -27.63 23.95 27.46
N HIS A 51 -27.54 23.40 26.24
CA HIS A 51 -28.63 22.70 25.55
C HIS A 51 -28.40 21.18 25.58
N PRO A 52 -29.37 20.33 25.19
CA PRO A 52 -29.23 18.86 25.27
C PRO A 52 -28.03 18.24 24.54
N ASN A 53 -27.43 18.95 23.59
CA ASN A 53 -26.23 18.52 22.85
C ASN A 53 -24.98 19.32 23.25
N ALA A 54 -25.01 20.07 24.36
CA ALA A 54 -23.89 20.89 24.78
C ALA A 54 -22.64 20.02 25.05
N HIS A 55 -21.50 20.51 24.60
CA HIS A 55 -20.23 19.80 24.67
C HIS A 55 -19.07 20.79 24.88
N CYS A 56 -17.86 20.27 25.10
CA CYS A 56 -16.71 21.11 25.40
C CYS A 56 -16.19 21.98 24.23
N GLY A 57 -16.76 21.87 23.03
CA GLY A 57 -16.39 22.66 21.85
C GLY A 57 -15.27 22.07 20.99
N ALA A 58 -14.77 20.87 21.31
CA ALA A 58 -14.07 20.10 20.30
C ALA A 58 -15.11 19.50 19.35
N SER A 59 -14.88 19.62 18.05
CA SER A 59 -15.75 19.12 16.97
C SER A 59 -15.99 17.60 17.01
N PHE A 60 -15.32 16.88 17.93
CA PHE A 60 -15.29 15.43 18.04
C PHE A 60 -15.68 14.97 19.44
N HIS A 61 -16.87 15.36 19.91
CA HIS A 61 -17.43 14.90 21.19
C HIS A 61 -18.52 13.86 21.04
N ASN A 62 -18.19 12.75 20.36
CA ASN A 62 -18.62 11.45 20.85
C ASN A 62 -17.52 10.90 21.76
N ARG A 63 -17.56 11.28 23.04
CA ARG A 63 -16.58 10.91 24.08
C ARG A 63 -16.83 9.50 24.65
N LYS A 64 -17.52 8.61 23.92
CA LYS A 64 -17.57 7.17 24.25
C LYS A 64 -16.31 6.45 23.75
N TYR A 65 -15.47 7.14 22.97
CA TYR A 65 -14.44 6.47 22.20
C TYR A 65 -13.05 6.49 22.83
N TYR A 66 -12.43 5.31 22.89
CA TYR A 66 -11.10 5.03 23.42
C TYR A 66 -10.06 5.84 22.62
N HIS A 67 -9.28 6.65 23.33
CA HIS A 67 -8.11 7.34 22.79
C HIS A 67 -6.88 6.73 23.46
N PRO A 68 -6.19 5.78 22.82
CA PRO A 68 -4.92 5.26 23.32
C PRO A 68 -3.94 6.38 23.67
N ASP A 69 -3.23 6.21 24.79
CA ASP A 69 -2.14 7.11 25.16
C ASP A 69 -1.09 7.15 24.04
N GLY A 70 -0.70 8.35 23.64
CA GLY A 70 0.21 8.58 22.51
C GLY A 70 -0.45 8.67 21.13
N MET A 71 -1.76 8.41 21.00
CA MET A 71 -2.46 8.62 19.73
C MET A 71 -2.80 10.09 19.49
N SER A 72 -2.35 10.63 18.35
CA SER A 72 -2.72 11.98 17.93
C SER A 72 -4.18 12.08 17.50
N LYS A 73 -4.75 13.30 17.52
CA LYS A 73 -6.12 13.55 17.03
C LYS A 73 -6.31 13.14 15.57
N ASP A 74 -5.30 13.36 14.73
CA ASP A 74 -5.34 12.95 13.33
C ASP A 74 -5.25 11.44 13.16
N GLY A 75 -4.45 10.76 14.01
CA GLY A 75 -4.43 9.31 14.10
C GLY A 75 -5.82 8.76 14.38
N PHE A 76 -6.47 9.26 15.43
CA PHE A 76 -7.84 8.85 15.77
C PHE A 76 -8.84 9.13 14.64
N ARG A 77 -8.78 10.30 14.01
CA ARG A 77 -9.65 10.67 12.88
C ARG A 77 -9.51 9.69 11.72
N LYS A 78 -8.28 9.24 11.42
CA LYS A 78 -8.01 8.23 10.39
C LYS A 78 -8.65 6.88 10.74
N VAL A 79 -8.48 6.41 11.98
CA VAL A 79 -9.08 5.14 12.45
C VAL A 79 -10.60 5.21 12.41
N TYR A 80 -11.20 6.28 12.94
CA TYR A 80 -12.65 6.50 12.91
C TYR A 80 -13.20 6.47 11.48
N THR A 81 -12.56 7.20 10.57
CA THR A 81 -12.99 7.25 9.15
C THR A 81 -12.92 5.88 8.51
N THR A 82 -11.89 5.09 8.84
CA THR A 82 -11.72 3.72 8.33
C THR A 82 -12.80 2.80 8.84
N TRP A 83 -13.06 2.81 10.15
CA TRP A 83 -14.14 2.06 10.78
C TRP A 83 -15.51 2.39 10.17
N TYR A 84 -15.83 3.69 10.07
CA TYR A 84 -17.10 4.15 9.52
C TYR A 84 -17.30 3.66 8.08
N LYS A 85 -16.26 3.75 7.23
CA LYS A 85 -16.32 3.24 5.86
C LYS A 85 -16.51 1.73 5.78
N ILE A 86 -15.86 0.97 6.68
CA ILE A 86 -16.04 -0.49 6.75
C ILE A 86 -17.49 -0.82 7.12
N LYS A 87 -18.01 -0.17 8.17
CA LYS A 87 -19.38 -0.39 8.65
C LYS A 87 -20.41 -0.03 7.59
N SER A 88 -20.29 1.17 7.01
CA SER A 88 -21.18 1.71 5.98
C SER A 88 -21.32 0.75 4.78
N ARG A 89 -20.21 0.32 4.15
CA ARG A 89 -20.30 -0.61 3.00
C ARG A 89 -20.82 -2.01 3.36
N CYS A 90 -20.79 -2.43 4.63
CA CYS A 90 -21.32 -3.73 5.04
C CYS A 90 -22.81 -3.66 5.41
N GLU A 91 -23.27 -2.55 5.98
CA GLU A 91 -24.58 -2.47 6.65
C GLU A 91 -25.54 -1.45 6.04
N ASP A 92 -25.05 -0.43 5.31
CA ASP A 92 -25.89 0.61 4.72
C ASP A 92 -26.17 0.30 3.24
N PRO A 93 -27.42 -0.05 2.87
CA PRO A 93 -27.79 -0.32 1.47
C PRO A 93 -27.61 0.88 0.53
N ASN A 94 -27.50 2.09 1.06
CA ASN A 94 -27.28 3.31 0.27
C ASN A 94 -25.79 3.59 0.02
N ASP A 95 -24.88 2.87 0.67
CA ASP A 95 -23.46 3.01 0.40
C ASP A 95 -23.15 2.52 -1.02
N LYS A 96 -22.41 3.32 -1.79
CA LYS A 96 -22.03 3.00 -3.17
C LYS A 96 -21.36 1.63 -3.31
N ASP A 97 -20.64 1.17 -2.28
CA ASP A 97 -19.89 -0.07 -2.28
C ASP A 97 -20.73 -1.23 -1.70
N TYR A 98 -21.94 -1.00 -1.17
CA TYR A 98 -22.77 -2.02 -0.53
C TYR A 98 -22.99 -3.28 -1.38
N HIS A 99 -23.21 -3.11 -2.68
CA HIS A 99 -23.38 -4.21 -3.64
C HIS A 99 -22.17 -5.18 -3.68
N ASN A 100 -20.95 -4.68 -3.39
CA ASN A 100 -19.72 -5.48 -3.35
C ASN A 100 -19.45 -6.13 -1.99
N TYR A 101 -20.20 -5.75 -0.96
CA TYR A 101 -19.97 -6.11 0.44
C TYR A 101 -21.26 -6.60 1.09
N GLY A 102 -22.07 -5.73 1.68
CA GLY A 102 -23.28 -6.11 2.42
C GLY A 102 -24.25 -6.97 1.61
N ALA A 103 -24.49 -6.64 0.34
CA ALA A 103 -25.35 -7.44 -0.54
C ALA A 103 -24.82 -8.86 -0.83
N ARG A 104 -23.53 -9.11 -0.60
CA ARG A 104 -22.88 -10.43 -0.71
C ARG A 104 -22.86 -11.21 0.61
N GLY A 105 -23.44 -10.66 1.68
CA GLY A 105 -23.38 -11.24 3.02
C GLY A 105 -22.05 -10.98 3.76
N ILE A 106 -21.26 -10.00 3.32
CA ILE A 106 -20.04 -9.60 4.04
C ILE A 106 -20.45 -8.67 5.19
N THR A 107 -20.21 -9.11 6.41
CA THR A 107 -20.59 -8.40 7.64
C THR A 107 -19.39 -7.88 8.42
N LEU A 108 -19.65 -7.00 9.38
CA LEU A 108 -18.74 -6.63 10.45
C LEU A 108 -18.97 -7.56 11.64
N CYS A 109 -17.93 -8.01 12.35
CA CYS A 109 -18.13 -8.81 13.56
C CYS A 109 -18.74 -7.97 14.69
N ASP A 110 -19.49 -8.60 15.60
CA ASP A 110 -20.16 -7.94 16.72
C ASP A 110 -19.18 -7.11 17.57
N GLU A 111 -17.98 -7.63 17.80
CA GLU A 111 -16.92 -6.94 18.53
C GLU A 111 -16.60 -5.56 17.93
N TRP A 112 -16.53 -5.46 16.60
CA TRP A 112 -16.17 -4.21 15.90
C TRP A 112 -17.34 -3.26 15.68
N HIS A 113 -18.56 -3.63 16.06
CA HIS A 113 -19.66 -2.66 16.12
C HIS A 113 -19.42 -1.61 17.22
N GLU A 114 -18.67 -1.97 18.27
CA GLU A 114 -18.13 -1.03 19.24
C GLU A 114 -16.80 -0.47 18.72
N LEU A 115 -16.79 0.83 18.37
CA LEU A 115 -15.62 1.52 17.83
C LEU A 115 -14.36 1.37 18.71
N ASN A 116 -14.51 1.24 20.03
CA ASN A 116 -13.37 1.09 20.94
C ASN A 116 -12.56 -0.16 20.68
N ASN A 117 -13.23 -1.26 20.38
CA ASN A 117 -12.56 -2.52 20.09
C ASN A 117 -11.81 -2.42 18.76
N PHE A 118 -12.43 -1.78 17.76
CA PHE A 118 -11.75 -1.50 16.49
C PHE A 118 -10.54 -0.58 16.66
N VAL A 119 -10.66 0.49 17.47
CA VAL A 119 -9.55 1.42 17.72
C VAL A 119 -8.41 0.73 18.45
N LYS A 120 -8.72 -0.12 19.44
CA LYS A 120 -7.72 -0.91 20.16
C LYS A 120 -6.98 -1.86 19.21
N TRP A 121 -7.72 -2.64 18.43
CA TRP A 121 -7.13 -3.53 17.42
C TRP A 121 -6.24 -2.76 16.42
N TYR A 122 -6.75 -1.66 15.87
CA TYR A 122 -5.99 -0.87 14.89
C TYR A 122 -4.70 -0.31 15.51
N TRP A 123 -4.77 0.16 16.76
CA TRP A 123 -3.63 0.70 17.49
C TRP A 123 -2.53 -0.35 17.67
N GLU A 124 -2.89 -1.52 18.17
CA GLU A 124 -1.98 -2.66 18.37
C GLU A 124 -1.39 -3.15 17.03
N GLU A 125 -2.23 -3.38 16.03
CA GLU A 125 -1.81 -3.88 14.71
C GLU A 125 -0.93 -2.89 13.94
N SER A 126 -1.11 -1.59 14.18
CA SER A 126 -0.26 -0.55 13.57
C SER A 126 1.08 -0.34 14.28
N ASN A 127 1.38 -1.13 15.32
CA ASN A 127 2.52 -0.91 16.20
C ASN A 127 2.59 0.54 16.70
N HIS A 128 1.42 1.12 17.02
CA HIS A 128 1.25 2.51 17.45
C HIS A 128 1.63 3.58 16.40
N GLU A 129 1.80 3.20 15.13
CA GLU A 129 2.21 4.10 14.03
C GLU A 129 1.07 4.40 13.03
N ILE A 130 -0.09 4.87 13.49
CA ILE A 130 -1.27 5.04 12.62
C ILE A 130 -1.03 6.01 11.44
N LEU A 131 -0.24 7.06 11.66
CA LEU A 131 0.05 8.04 10.61
C LEU A 131 1.21 7.62 9.70
N SER A 132 1.85 6.48 9.97
CA SER A 132 2.90 5.95 9.11
C SER A 132 2.34 5.65 7.71
N PRO A 133 3.10 5.98 6.63
CA PRO A 133 2.75 5.56 5.28
C PRO A 133 2.60 4.04 5.14
N LYS A 134 3.11 3.29 6.12
CA LYS A 134 3.08 1.82 6.19
C LYS A 134 1.70 1.25 6.50
N TYR A 135 0.79 1.98 7.15
CA TYR A 135 -0.51 1.43 7.57
C TYR A 135 -1.64 2.33 7.09
N GLN A 136 -2.12 2.10 5.86
CA GLN A 136 -3.10 2.99 5.24
C GLN A 136 -4.49 2.39 5.11
N THR A 137 -4.61 1.07 5.03
CA THR A 137 -5.91 0.43 4.79
C THR A 137 -6.07 -0.89 5.52
N VAL A 138 -7.31 -1.20 5.87
CA VAL A 138 -7.73 -2.51 6.41
C VAL A 138 -8.10 -3.41 5.23
N ASP A 139 -7.41 -4.53 5.12
CA ASP A 139 -7.66 -5.58 4.13
C ASP A 139 -8.24 -6.82 4.78
N ARG A 140 -8.96 -7.63 4.02
CA ARG A 140 -9.46 -8.94 4.47
C ARG A 140 -8.54 -10.04 3.97
N ILE A 141 -8.11 -10.94 4.85
CA ILE A 141 -7.24 -12.08 4.53
C ILE A 141 -7.98 -13.03 3.59
N ASP A 142 -9.17 -13.46 3.98
CA ASP A 142 -10.13 -14.15 3.12
C ASP A 142 -11.17 -13.15 2.62
N VAL A 143 -11.15 -12.91 1.31
CA VAL A 143 -12.03 -11.95 0.62
C VAL A 143 -13.52 -12.32 0.66
N ASN A 144 -13.84 -13.57 0.98
CA ASN A 144 -15.21 -14.07 1.08
C ASN A 144 -15.76 -14.03 2.51
N LYS A 145 -14.91 -13.78 3.52
CA LYS A 145 -15.33 -13.65 4.94
C LYS A 145 -15.56 -12.18 5.34
N GLY A 146 -16.20 -11.99 6.49
CA GLY A 146 -16.49 -10.68 7.10
C GLY A 146 -15.26 -9.93 7.62
N TYR A 147 -15.48 -8.74 8.18
CA TYR A 147 -14.47 -7.97 8.90
C TYR A 147 -14.38 -8.43 10.36
N SER A 148 -13.20 -8.91 10.78
CA SER A 148 -12.92 -9.34 12.15
C SER A 148 -11.41 -9.25 12.44
N PRO A 149 -10.97 -9.22 13.72
CA PRO A 149 -9.54 -9.25 14.05
C PRO A 149 -8.79 -10.42 13.41
N THR A 150 -9.45 -11.57 13.28
CA THR A 150 -8.88 -12.81 12.73
C THR A 150 -8.87 -12.88 11.21
N ASN A 151 -9.70 -12.08 10.53
CA ASN A 151 -9.80 -12.05 9.07
C ASN A 151 -9.31 -10.72 8.48
N CYS A 152 -8.75 -9.82 9.29
CA CYS A 152 -8.28 -8.53 8.83
C CYS A 152 -6.82 -8.29 9.17
N ARG A 153 -6.18 -7.47 8.34
CA ARG A 153 -4.80 -7.00 8.52
C ARG A 153 -4.66 -5.57 8.06
N LEU A 154 -3.68 -4.86 8.60
CA LEU A 154 -3.28 -3.56 8.06
C LEU A 154 -2.30 -3.73 6.91
N LEU A 155 -2.59 -3.08 5.79
CA LEU A 155 -1.70 -3.08 4.63
C LEU A 155 -1.04 -1.72 4.42
N THR A 156 0.20 -1.81 3.94
CA THR A 156 0.90 -0.72 3.26
C THR A 156 0.20 -0.39 1.94
N MET A 157 0.35 0.85 1.46
CA MET A 157 -0.12 1.22 0.12
C MET A 157 0.45 0.32 -0.97
N VAL A 158 1.69 -0.14 -0.78
CA VAL A 158 2.36 -1.06 -1.70
C VAL A 158 1.63 -2.40 -1.73
N GLN A 159 1.32 -2.99 -0.57
CA GLN A 159 0.60 -4.26 -0.49
C GLN A 159 -0.85 -4.13 -0.97
N GLN A 160 -1.56 -3.04 -0.61
CA GLN A 160 -2.91 -2.79 -1.10
C GLN A 160 -2.93 -2.66 -2.63
N SER A 161 -1.94 -1.95 -3.20
CA SER A 161 -1.85 -1.80 -4.65
C SER A 161 -1.59 -3.13 -5.34
N ASN A 162 -0.86 -4.08 -4.73
CA ASN A 162 -0.63 -5.40 -5.31
C ASN A 162 -1.85 -6.33 -5.19
N ASN A 163 -2.68 -6.17 -4.16
CA ASN A 163 -3.85 -7.03 -3.92
C ASN A 163 -5.08 -6.65 -4.76
N LYS A 164 -5.00 -5.63 -5.62
CA LYS A 164 -6.12 -5.25 -6.50
C LYS A 164 -6.40 -6.35 -7.51
N ARG A 165 -7.66 -6.81 -7.61
CA ARG A 165 -8.11 -7.83 -8.58
C ARG A 165 -7.80 -7.48 -10.04
N THR A 166 -7.63 -6.21 -10.35
CA THR A 166 -7.26 -5.71 -11.68
C THR A 166 -5.80 -5.99 -12.05
N ASN A 167 -4.96 -6.37 -11.09
CA ASN A 167 -3.55 -6.60 -11.37
C ASN A 167 -3.34 -7.85 -12.20
N LYS A 168 -2.44 -7.72 -13.17
CA LYS A 168 -1.96 -8.87 -13.93
C LYS A 168 -0.87 -9.56 -13.14
N ILE A 169 -1.10 -10.84 -12.90
CA ILE A 169 -0.17 -11.77 -12.26
C ILE A 169 0.65 -12.42 -13.37
N VAL A 170 1.96 -12.42 -13.19
CA VAL A 170 2.94 -13.11 -14.02
C VAL A 170 3.59 -14.21 -13.22
N GLU A 171 3.98 -15.28 -13.89
CA GLU A 171 4.72 -16.37 -13.30
C GLU A 171 6.19 -16.24 -13.69
N ILE A 172 7.06 -16.18 -12.68
CA ILE A 172 8.51 -16.07 -12.83
C ILE A 172 9.12 -17.03 -11.81
N ASP A 173 9.85 -18.03 -12.29
CA ASP A 173 10.50 -19.04 -11.45
C ASP A 173 9.52 -19.82 -10.53
N GLY A 174 8.35 -20.18 -11.04
CA GLY A 174 7.29 -20.85 -10.27
C GLY A 174 6.57 -19.95 -9.26
N GLU A 175 7.01 -18.70 -9.09
CA GLU A 175 6.33 -17.72 -8.24
C GLU A 175 5.34 -16.86 -9.04
N LYS A 176 4.16 -16.63 -8.44
CA LYS A 176 3.12 -15.76 -8.99
C LYS A 176 3.24 -14.35 -8.41
N LEU A 177 3.68 -13.40 -9.23
CA LEU A 177 3.95 -12.02 -8.85
C LEU A 177 3.11 -11.05 -9.68
N THR A 178 2.66 -9.94 -9.11
CA THR A 178 2.17 -8.81 -9.91
C THR A 178 3.33 -8.14 -10.67
N TYR A 179 3.04 -7.37 -11.73
CA TYR A 179 4.09 -6.58 -12.42
C TYR A 179 4.92 -5.72 -11.45
N SER A 180 4.28 -5.13 -10.44
CA SER A 180 4.93 -4.28 -9.44
C SER A 180 5.80 -5.09 -8.48
N GLU A 181 5.40 -6.32 -8.13
CA GLU A 181 6.21 -7.21 -7.31
C GLU A 181 7.42 -7.73 -8.07
N ALA A 182 7.23 -8.19 -9.32
CA ALA A 182 8.33 -8.56 -10.20
C ALA A 182 9.32 -7.39 -10.38
N ALA A 183 8.81 -6.17 -10.62
CA ALA A 183 9.62 -4.97 -10.76
C ALA A 183 10.51 -4.69 -9.54
N ARG A 184 9.94 -4.78 -8.32
CA ARG A 184 10.70 -4.55 -7.09
C ARG A 184 11.66 -5.70 -6.77
N LYS A 185 11.19 -6.94 -6.88
CA LYS A 185 11.98 -8.14 -6.54
C LYS A 185 13.23 -8.23 -7.41
N TYR A 186 13.05 -8.03 -8.71
CA TYR A 186 14.12 -8.12 -9.69
C TYR A 186 14.66 -6.76 -10.09
N ASN A 187 14.43 -5.68 -9.32
CA ASN A 187 14.99 -4.34 -9.57
C ASN A 187 14.92 -3.85 -11.04
N ILE A 188 13.74 -3.94 -11.66
CA ILE A 188 13.48 -3.48 -13.03
C ILE A 188 12.30 -2.52 -13.05
N LYS A 189 12.19 -1.72 -14.11
CA LYS A 189 11.03 -0.84 -14.29
C LYS A 189 9.77 -1.69 -14.53
N LYS A 190 8.70 -1.39 -13.79
CA LYS A 190 7.37 -2.04 -13.95
C LYS A 190 6.88 -2.00 -15.40
N ASP A 191 7.09 -0.89 -16.09
CA ASP A 191 6.66 -0.77 -17.49
C ASP A 191 7.44 -1.68 -18.43
N THR A 192 8.70 -2.03 -18.10
CA THR A 192 9.48 -3.04 -18.83
C THR A 192 8.84 -4.42 -18.67
N VAL A 193 8.46 -4.82 -17.46
CA VAL A 193 7.75 -6.10 -17.21
C VAL A 193 6.44 -6.14 -17.99
N ARG A 194 5.65 -5.06 -17.91
CA ARG A 194 4.38 -4.94 -18.64
C ARG A 194 4.58 -5.06 -20.15
N TRP A 195 5.52 -4.32 -20.71
CA TRP A 195 5.81 -4.33 -22.15
C TRP A 195 6.21 -5.73 -22.61
N ARG A 196 7.17 -6.36 -21.91
CA ARG A 196 7.61 -7.74 -22.20
C ARG A 196 6.45 -8.73 -22.17
N TYR A 197 5.60 -8.67 -21.14
CA TYR A 197 4.43 -9.54 -21.04
C TYR A 197 3.43 -9.32 -22.20
N LEU A 198 3.14 -8.07 -22.55
CA LEU A 198 2.25 -7.74 -23.67
C LEU A 198 2.83 -8.18 -25.03
N HIS A 199 4.15 -8.21 -25.15
CA HIS A 199 4.88 -8.74 -26.32
C HIS A 199 5.19 -10.25 -26.23
N GLY A 200 4.46 -10.99 -25.39
CA GLY A 200 4.50 -12.46 -25.38
C GLY A 200 5.63 -13.09 -24.58
N LYS A 201 6.50 -12.30 -23.92
CA LYS A 201 7.56 -12.83 -23.04
C LYS A 201 7.00 -13.41 -21.76
N ARG A 202 7.62 -14.46 -21.22
CA ARG A 202 7.16 -15.20 -20.03
C ARG A 202 8.36 -15.65 -19.18
N GLY A 203 8.12 -16.00 -17.91
CA GLY A 203 9.18 -16.47 -17.02
C GLY A 203 10.30 -15.43 -16.84
N TRP A 204 11.54 -15.90 -16.87
CA TRP A 204 12.74 -15.08 -16.69
C TRP A 204 12.88 -13.95 -17.73
N ASP A 205 12.37 -14.13 -18.95
CA ASP A 205 12.38 -13.09 -20.00
C ASP A 205 11.65 -11.80 -19.56
N LEU A 206 10.72 -11.88 -18.61
CA LEU A 206 10.02 -10.71 -18.08
C LEU A 206 10.94 -9.81 -17.27
N VAL A 207 11.92 -10.41 -16.57
CA VAL A 207 12.79 -9.74 -15.60
C VAL A 207 14.24 -9.64 -16.02
N ASP A 208 14.58 -10.16 -17.18
CA ASP A 208 15.94 -10.11 -17.73
C ASP A 208 16.53 -8.69 -17.66
N HIS A 209 17.65 -8.54 -16.95
CA HIS A 209 18.45 -7.34 -16.96
C HIS A 209 19.27 -7.32 -18.25
N HIS A 210 18.62 -7.04 -19.38
CA HIS A 210 19.33 -6.63 -20.58
C HIS A 210 20.03 -5.30 -20.28
N ASP A 211 21.22 -5.39 -19.70
CA ASP A 211 22.23 -4.38 -19.86
C ASP A 211 22.64 -4.45 -21.34
N SER A 212 22.12 -3.52 -22.13
CA SER A 212 22.49 -3.38 -23.53
C SER A 212 24.00 -3.16 -23.72
N SER A 213 24.77 -2.93 -22.64
CA SER A 213 26.22 -2.74 -22.67
C SER A 213 27.04 -4.00 -22.33
N LYS A 214 26.45 -5.07 -21.75
CA LYS A 214 27.17 -6.32 -21.45
C LYS A 214 26.33 -7.54 -21.76
N VAL A 215 26.50 -8.00 -22.98
CA VAL A 215 25.88 -9.22 -23.49
C VAL A 215 26.80 -10.39 -23.24
N TYR A 216 26.37 -11.35 -22.43
CA TYR A 216 27.05 -12.63 -22.20
C TYR A 216 26.46 -13.75 -23.08
N VAL A 217 27.32 -14.63 -23.57
CA VAL A 217 27.05 -15.78 -24.43
C VAL A 217 27.97 -16.93 -24.00
N PHE A 218 27.50 -18.16 -24.07
CA PHE A 218 28.34 -19.32 -23.80
C PHE A 218 29.00 -19.79 -25.09
N ILE A 219 30.32 -19.93 -25.08
CA ILE A 219 31.13 -20.49 -26.18
C ILE A 219 32.08 -21.52 -25.54
N ASP A 220 32.12 -22.74 -26.07
CA ASP A 220 32.96 -23.84 -25.57
C ASP A 220 32.73 -24.16 -24.07
N GLY A 221 31.53 -23.88 -23.57
CA GLY A 221 31.17 -24.10 -22.16
C GLY A 221 31.58 -22.97 -21.21
N GLU A 222 32.24 -21.91 -21.68
CA GLU A 222 32.60 -20.72 -20.89
C GLU A 222 31.65 -19.55 -21.16
N GLU A 223 31.34 -18.76 -20.13
CA GLU A 223 30.51 -17.55 -20.26
C GLU A 223 31.38 -16.35 -20.67
N MET A 224 31.18 -15.86 -21.89
CA MET A 224 31.94 -14.76 -22.49
C MET A 224 31.02 -13.62 -22.96
N THR A 225 31.47 -12.38 -22.84
CA THR A 225 30.84 -11.22 -23.45
C THR A 225 31.08 -11.17 -24.95
N LEU A 226 30.23 -10.45 -25.71
CA LEU A 226 30.53 -10.20 -27.14
C LEU A 226 31.88 -9.50 -27.36
N LYS A 227 32.34 -8.73 -26.37
CA LYS A 227 33.66 -8.09 -26.42
C LYS A 227 34.77 -9.13 -26.24
N GLU A 228 34.65 -10.02 -25.26
CA GLU A 228 35.59 -11.11 -25.03
C GLU A 228 35.62 -12.07 -26.24
N ILE A 229 34.48 -12.35 -26.88
CA ILE A 229 34.43 -13.14 -28.12
C ILE A 229 35.10 -12.41 -29.28
N SER A 230 34.88 -11.09 -29.41
CA SER A 230 35.52 -10.27 -30.44
C SER A 230 37.05 -10.34 -30.34
N GLU A 231 37.57 -10.25 -29.12
CA GLU A 231 39.01 -10.33 -28.82
C GLU A 231 39.57 -11.75 -29.02
N ALA A 232 38.86 -12.78 -28.55
CA ALA A 232 39.35 -14.17 -28.62
C ALA A 232 39.30 -14.78 -30.03
N TYR A 233 38.30 -14.40 -30.83
CA TYR A 233 38.06 -14.97 -32.16
C TYR A 233 38.39 -14.01 -33.30
N ASN A 234 38.88 -12.81 -32.99
CA ASN A 234 39.18 -11.74 -33.95
C ASN A 234 37.99 -11.40 -34.88
N ILE A 235 36.77 -11.44 -34.33
CA ILE A 235 35.54 -11.13 -35.07
C ILE A 235 35.13 -9.69 -34.76
N PRO A 236 34.84 -8.83 -35.74
CA PRO A 236 34.36 -7.48 -35.46
C PRO A 236 33.13 -7.49 -34.56
N ILE A 237 33.16 -6.69 -33.49
CA ILE A 237 32.07 -6.66 -32.51
C ILE A 237 30.71 -6.33 -33.13
N THR A 238 30.69 -5.52 -34.19
CA THR A 238 29.51 -5.18 -34.99
C THR A 238 28.89 -6.39 -35.69
N THR A 239 29.72 -7.30 -36.18
CA THR A 239 29.31 -8.57 -36.79
C THR A 239 28.66 -9.49 -35.76
N LEU A 240 29.25 -9.59 -34.56
CA LEU A 240 28.70 -10.37 -33.46
C LEU A 240 27.33 -9.84 -33.00
N TYR A 241 27.18 -8.51 -32.90
CA TYR A 241 25.88 -7.88 -32.62
C TYR A 241 24.83 -8.25 -33.69
N HIS A 242 25.20 -8.20 -34.97
CA HIS A 242 24.31 -8.54 -36.07
C HIS A 242 23.89 -10.02 -36.02
N TRP A 243 24.82 -10.94 -35.81
CA TRP A 243 24.51 -12.36 -35.72
C TRP A 243 23.58 -12.66 -34.56
N ARG A 244 23.85 -12.12 -33.37
CA ARG A 244 22.98 -12.31 -32.22
C ARG A 244 21.57 -11.79 -32.43
N LYS A 245 21.43 -10.65 -33.13
CA LYS A 245 20.11 -10.07 -33.43
C LYS A 245 19.26 -10.99 -34.31
N HIS A 246 19.90 -11.73 -35.22
CA HIS A 246 19.21 -12.55 -36.23
C HIS A 246 19.20 -14.05 -35.90
N LYS A 247 20.05 -14.52 -34.98
CA LYS A 247 20.16 -15.90 -34.53
C LYS A 247 19.62 -16.03 -33.11
N LYS A 248 18.35 -16.46 -33.03
CA LYS A 248 17.64 -16.62 -31.76
C LYS A 248 18.08 -17.87 -30.98
N ASP A 249 18.65 -18.85 -31.68
CA ASP A 249 19.15 -20.10 -31.10
C ASP A 249 20.63 -19.99 -30.72
N ARG A 250 20.99 -20.51 -29.53
CA ARG A 250 22.36 -20.46 -28.98
C ARG A 250 23.33 -21.30 -29.82
N CYS A 251 22.93 -22.51 -30.21
CA CYS A 251 23.78 -23.45 -30.95
C CYS A 251 24.10 -22.91 -32.35
N GLU A 252 23.12 -22.23 -32.99
CA GLU A 252 23.35 -21.57 -34.28
C GLU A 252 24.36 -20.40 -34.21
N PHE A 253 24.43 -19.68 -33.09
CA PHE A 253 25.39 -18.59 -32.91
C PHE A 253 26.81 -19.13 -32.70
N GLU A 254 26.97 -20.12 -31.83
CA GLU A 254 28.24 -20.78 -31.52
C GLU A 254 28.86 -21.42 -32.77
N THR A 255 28.07 -22.21 -33.51
CA THR A 255 28.50 -22.81 -34.80
C THR A 255 29.03 -21.76 -35.77
N LYS A 256 28.40 -20.58 -35.82
CA LYS A 256 28.80 -19.52 -36.73
C LYS A 256 30.10 -18.82 -36.32
N VAL A 257 30.34 -18.68 -35.01
CA VAL A 257 31.61 -18.17 -34.47
C VAL A 257 32.76 -19.13 -34.83
N HIS A 258 32.55 -20.44 -34.71
CA HIS A 258 33.56 -21.44 -35.08
C HIS A 258 33.83 -21.46 -36.59
N ASN A 259 32.79 -21.49 -37.42
CA ASN A 259 32.96 -21.52 -38.88
C ASN A 259 33.73 -20.29 -39.39
N TYR A 260 33.47 -19.10 -38.84
CA TYR A 260 34.20 -17.88 -39.23
C TYR A 260 35.70 -17.97 -38.93
N LYS A 261 36.08 -18.59 -37.80
CA LYS A 261 37.48 -18.83 -37.45
C LYS A 261 38.15 -19.83 -38.40
N GLU A 262 37.44 -20.90 -38.75
CA GLU A 262 37.94 -21.90 -39.70
C GLU A 262 38.13 -21.30 -41.11
N GLU A 263 37.16 -20.53 -41.60
CA GLU A 263 37.23 -19.84 -42.90
C GLU A 263 38.42 -18.86 -42.97
N GLN A 264 38.64 -18.05 -41.93
CA GLN A 264 39.79 -17.14 -41.85
C GLN A 264 41.15 -17.87 -41.78
N SER A 265 41.20 -19.04 -41.12
CA SER A 265 42.43 -19.84 -41.04
C SER A 265 42.80 -20.41 -42.41
N ILE A 266 41.80 -20.87 -43.17
CA ILE A 266 41.96 -21.44 -44.52
C ILE A 266 42.41 -20.34 -45.52
N GLU A 267 41.79 -19.16 -45.47
CA GLU A 267 42.17 -18.03 -46.33
C GLU A 267 43.63 -17.58 -46.08
N HIS A 268 44.06 -17.53 -44.81
CA HIS A 268 45.43 -17.17 -44.46
C HIS A 268 46.47 -18.21 -44.92
N GLU A 269 46.17 -19.51 -44.81
CA GLU A 269 47.03 -20.58 -45.30
C GLU A 269 47.15 -20.58 -46.84
N GLN A 270 46.07 -20.25 -47.55
CA GLN A 270 46.08 -20.14 -49.01
C GLN A 270 46.90 -18.94 -49.51
N GLU A 271 46.85 -17.80 -48.82
CA GLU A 271 47.67 -16.62 -49.15
C GLU A 271 49.16 -16.88 -48.93
N LEU A 272 49.53 -17.61 -47.87
CA LEU A 272 50.93 -17.99 -47.59
C LEU A 272 51.51 -18.99 -48.59
N GLN A 273 50.67 -19.81 -49.24
CA GLN A 273 51.09 -20.74 -50.30
C GLN A 273 51.24 -20.06 -51.68
N LEU A 274 50.72 -18.85 -51.84
CA LEU A 274 50.76 -18.07 -53.08
C LEU A 274 51.80 -16.92 -53.06
N SER A 275 52.48 -16.71 -51.93
CA SER A 275 53.56 -15.72 -51.71
C SER A 275 54.94 -16.36 -51.72
#